data_AF-A0AAW9GY71-F1
#
_entry.id   AF-A0AAW9GY71-F1
#
_cell.length_a   1.000
_cell.length_b   1.000
_cell.length_c   1.000
_cell.angle_alpha   90.00
_cell.angle_beta   90.00
_cell.angle_gamma   90.00
#
_symmetry.space_group_name_H-M   'P 1'
#
loop_
_entity.id
_entity.type
_entity.pdbx_description
1 polymer ?
#
loop_
_entity_poly.entity_id
_entity_poly.type
_entity_poly.pdbx_seq_one_letter_code
_entity_poly.pdbx_strand_id
1 'polypeptide(L)'
;MVLWLLFAAFYLLPWLRWQGRQALLLDLPARRFDVFGWTLWPHDVGWLLLALGAAAASLAVLTTLAGRPWCGFACPQTVWSHAFAWIERRFADWPAAARHLLWATVALWTGVSFVGYFVPIADLVARLHPFAWSGGETFWVLFYALATWGNAGFLRSQVCRYLCPYARLQPLLCDRDTPLVGYDAMRGEPRGARAYGTGSIAQRGRRLLDPVTARDYAVRASIAQLAGQGGSRGEALAAYAGTLPKFSAEQLGDCVACDACVQACPAGIDPRNGAHYACTACGACVEACDRSMDRHGFARGLLRLAGANAIDRQPRHWWRRPRLLGGAATLLAALLTWWWLAA
;
A
#
# COMPACT_ATOMS: atom_id res chain seq x y z
N MET A 1 -4.81 12.26 9.20
CA MET A 1 -6.17 12.24 9.78
C MET A 1 -6.84 10.87 9.61
N VAL A 2 -7.10 10.40 8.39
CA VAL A 2 -7.78 9.11 8.13
C VAL A 2 -7.22 7.91 8.90
N LEU A 3 -5.89 7.73 8.90
CA LEU A 3 -5.24 6.61 9.62
C LEU A 3 -5.57 6.59 11.13
N TRP A 4 -5.61 7.75 11.77
CA TRP A 4 -5.93 7.87 13.19
C TRP A 4 -7.40 7.60 13.47
N LEU A 5 -8.29 7.98 12.54
CA LEU A 5 -9.71 7.65 12.65
C LEU A 5 -9.94 6.14 12.58
N LEU A 6 -9.26 5.43 11.67
CA LEU A 6 -9.36 3.97 11.58
C LEU A 6 -8.75 3.27 12.78
N PHE A 7 -7.62 3.76 13.28
CA PHE A 7 -7.00 3.26 14.50
C PHE A 7 -7.92 3.44 15.71
N ALA A 8 -8.50 4.62 15.88
CA ALA A 8 -9.47 4.90 16.94
C ALA A 8 -10.74 4.05 16.78
N ALA A 9 -11.29 3.93 15.57
CA ALA A 9 -12.46 3.10 15.30
C ALA A 9 -12.20 1.64 15.69
N PHE A 10 -11.03 1.09 15.36
CA PHE A 10 -10.66 -0.27 15.76
C PHE A 10 -10.65 -0.46 17.30
N TYR A 11 -10.15 0.52 18.06
CA TYR A 11 -10.13 0.40 19.52
C TYR A 11 -11.47 0.68 20.18
N LEU A 12 -12.30 1.56 19.62
CA LEU A 12 -13.54 2.02 20.26
C LEU A 12 -14.74 1.16 19.89
N LEU A 13 -14.75 0.56 18.71
CA LEU A 13 -15.88 -0.22 18.21
C LEU A 13 -16.29 -1.40 19.12
N PRO A 14 -15.37 -2.22 19.69
CA PRO A 14 -15.78 -3.28 20.61
C PRO A 14 -16.36 -2.74 21.94
N TRP A 15 -16.10 -1.48 22.31
CA TRP A 15 -16.67 -0.88 23.51
C TRP A 15 -18.06 -0.27 23.30
N LEU A 16 -18.43 -0.03 22.04
CA LEU A 16 -19.72 0.56 21.73
C LEU A 16 -20.82 -0.38 22.19
N ARG A 17 -21.80 0.16 22.91
CA ARG A 17 -22.98 -0.59 23.36
C ARG A 17 -24.20 -0.15 22.57
N TRP A 18 -25.00 -1.12 22.14
CA TRP A 18 -26.26 -0.93 21.45
C TRP A 18 -27.32 -1.79 22.10
N GLN A 19 -28.44 -1.18 22.54
CA GLN A 19 -29.53 -1.86 23.25
C GLN A 19 -29.04 -2.75 24.43
N GLY A 20 -28.07 -2.27 25.20
CA GLY A 20 -27.54 -2.96 26.37
C GLY A 20 -26.49 -4.05 26.07
N ARG A 21 -26.24 -4.39 24.81
CA ARG A 21 -25.22 -5.38 24.40
C ARG A 21 -24.05 -4.71 23.66
N GLN A 22 -22.93 -5.42 23.50
CA GLN A 22 -21.82 -4.95 22.68
C GLN A 22 -22.28 -4.83 21.22
N ALA A 23 -22.01 -3.69 20.58
CA ALA A 23 -22.54 -3.36 19.27
C ALA A 23 -21.95 -4.22 18.15
N LEU A 24 -20.69 -4.62 18.27
CA LEU A 24 -20.05 -5.56 17.33
C LEU A 24 -19.38 -6.68 18.11
N LEU A 25 -19.98 -7.87 18.07
CA LEU A 25 -19.47 -9.08 18.72
C LEU A 25 -19.62 -10.29 17.79
N LEU A 26 -18.50 -10.92 17.47
CA LEU A 26 -18.41 -12.11 16.64
C LEU A 26 -18.27 -13.34 17.54
N ASP A 27 -19.37 -13.78 18.14
CA ASP A 27 -19.40 -14.88 19.11
C ASP A 27 -19.31 -16.24 18.38
N LEU A 28 -18.07 -16.71 18.17
CA LEU A 28 -17.80 -17.99 17.52
C LEU A 28 -18.35 -19.19 18.31
N PRO A 29 -18.20 -19.28 19.64
CA PRO A 29 -18.76 -20.39 20.42
C PRO A 29 -20.28 -20.48 20.30
N ALA A 30 -20.99 -19.35 20.38
CA ALA A 30 -22.45 -19.32 20.24
C ALA A 30 -22.93 -19.32 18.78
N ARG A 31 -22.00 -19.25 17.80
CA ARG A 31 -22.27 -19.13 16.36
C ARG A 31 -23.22 -17.99 16.03
N ARG A 32 -23.03 -16.86 16.71
CA ARG A 32 -23.90 -15.68 16.65
C ARG A 32 -23.05 -14.44 16.40
N PHE A 33 -23.39 -13.65 15.39
CA PHE A 33 -22.71 -12.38 15.14
C PHE A 33 -23.65 -11.21 15.39
N ASP A 34 -23.36 -10.44 16.43
CA ASP A 34 -24.09 -9.22 16.77
C ASP A 34 -23.45 -8.04 16.02
N VAL A 35 -24.21 -7.35 15.15
CA VAL A 35 -23.76 -6.22 14.32
C VAL A 35 -24.78 -5.07 14.41
N PHE A 36 -24.50 -4.07 15.24
CA PHE A 36 -25.30 -2.85 15.44
C PHE A 36 -26.80 -3.10 15.65
N GLY A 37 -27.13 -4.09 16.48
CA GLY A 37 -28.50 -4.49 16.80
C GLY A 37 -29.08 -5.56 15.88
N TRP A 38 -28.37 -5.97 14.83
CA TRP A 38 -28.70 -7.15 14.04
C TRP A 38 -27.98 -8.37 14.62
N THR A 39 -28.68 -9.51 14.65
CA THR A 39 -28.12 -10.77 15.12
C THR A 39 -28.11 -11.76 13.97
N LEU A 40 -26.94 -12.06 13.43
CA LEU A 40 -26.77 -13.03 12.35
C LEU A 40 -26.54 -14.42 12.94
N TRP A 41 -27.40 -15.36 12.55
CA TRP A 41 -27.29 -16.78 12.89
C TRP A 41 -26.66 -17.58 11.73
N PRO A 42 -26.29 -18.85 11.93
CA PRO A 42 -25.65 -19.64 10.88
C PRO A 42 -26.49 -19.79 9.60
N HIS A 43 -27.82 -19.75 9.70
CA HIS A 43 -28.70 -19.75 8.53
C HIS A 43 -28.64 -18.44 7.73
N ASP A 44 -28.22 -17.34 8.35
CA ASP A 44 -28.07 -16.01 7.72
C ASP A 44 -26.70 -15.83 7.05
N VAL A 45 -25.89 -16.88 6.97
CA VAL A 45 -24.54 -16.82 6.38
C VAL A 45 -24.56 -16.31 4.94
N GLY A 46 -25.67 -16.51 4.21
CA GLY A 46 -25.86 -15.96 2.87
C GLY A 46 -25.73 -14.43 2.84
N TRP A 47 -26.28 -13.72 3.83
CA TRP A 47 -26.14 -12.28 3.97
C TRP A 47 -24.70 -11.86 4.23
N LEU A 48 -23.98 -12.59 5.10
CA LEU A 48 -22.57 -12.32 5.35
C LEU A 48 -21.72 -12.51 4.08
N LEU A 49 -21.97 -13.58 3.31
CA LEU A 49 -21.27 -13.85 2.06
C LEU A 49 -21.57 -12.80 0.99
N LEU A 50 -22.82 -12.34 0.88
CA LEU A 50 -23.19 -11.25 -0.02
C LEU A 50 -22.51 -9.93 0.38
N ALA A 51 -22.47 -9.60 1.68
CA ALA A 51 -21.78 -8.41 2.18
C ALA A 51 -20.27 -8.47 1.90
N LEU A 52 -19.62 -9.61 2.16
CA LEU A 52 -18.20 -9.82 1.86
C LEU A 52 -17.92 -9.76 0.36
N GLY A 53 -18.78 -10.35 -0.47
CA GLY A 53 -18.69 -10.29 -1.92
C GLY A 53 -18.81 -8.86 -2.45
N ALA A 54 -19.79 -8.10 -1.95
CA ALA A 54 -19.96 -6.68 -2.27
C ALA A 54 -18.75 -5.84 -1.81
N ALA A 55 -18.20 -6.09 -0.62
CA ALA A 55 -17.00 -5.42 -0.13
C ALA A 55 -15.76 -5.74 -0.99
N ALA A 56 -15.59 -7.01 -1.40
CA ALA A 56 -14.50 -7.42 -2.28
C ALA A 56 -14.63 -6.79 -3.69
N ALA A 57 -15.83 -6.79 -4.27
CA ALA A 57 -16.10 -6.14 -5.55
C ALA A 57 -15.91 -4.62 -5.47
N SER A 58 -16.34 -3.99 -4.38
CA SER A 58 -16.11 -2.57 -4.10
C SER A 58 -14.61 -2.25 -4.04
N LEU A 59 -13.84 -3.06 -3.30
CA LEU A 59 -12.39 -2.90 -3.24
C LEU A 59 -11.76 -3.08 -4.62
N ALA A 60 -12.21 -4.04 -5.42
CA ALA A 60 -11.73 -4.24 -6.79
C ALA A 60 -12.01 -3.02 -7.68
N VAL A 61 -13.24 -2.50 -7.68
CA VAL A 61 -13.63 -1.30 -8.44
C VAL A 61 -12.81 -0.08 -8.00
N LEU A 62 -12.70 0.15 -6.69
CA LEU A 62 -11.89 1.23 -6.13
C LEU A 62 -10.40 1.09 -6.51
N THR A 63 -9.89 -0.14 -6.53
CA THR A 63 -8.52 -0.44 -6.96
C THR A 63 -8.32 -0.05 -8.42
N THR A 64 -9.23 -0.46 -9.30
CA THR A 64 -9.14 -0.15 -10.73
C THR A 64 -9.24 1.36 -10.98
N LEU A 65 -10.10 2.07 -10.24
CA LEU A 65 -10.32 3.52 -10.39
C LEU A 65 -9.21 4.39 -9.79
N ALA A 66 -8.78 4.09 -8.57
CA ALA A 66 -7.94 4.96 -7.75
C ALA A 66 -6.57 4.34 -7.40
N GLY A 67 -6.28 3.13 -7.88
CA GLY A 67 -5.01 2.47 -7.66
C GLY A 67 -4.93 1.76 -6.32
N ARG A 68 -4.18 2.31 -5.36
CA ARG A 68 -3.89 1.64 -4.09
C ARG A 68 -4.36 2.39 -2.83
N PRO A 69 -5.58 2.98 -2.81
CA PRO A 69 -6.03 3.74 -1.64
C PRO A 69 -6.13 2.85 -0.39
N TRP A 70 -6.50 1.57 -0.53
CA TRP A 70 -6.51 0.62 0.57
C TRP A 70 -5.12 0.47 1.20
N CYS A 71 -4.10 0.13 0.41
CA CYS A 71 -2.74 -0.02 0.90
C CYS A 71 -2.18 1.28 1.48
N GLY A 72 -2.52 2.43 0.91
CA GLY A 72 -2.04 3.73 1.36
C GLY A 72 -2.69 4.25 2.64
N PHE A 73 -3.95 3.92 2.89
CA PHE A 73 -4.75 4.64 3.90
C PHE A 73 -5.63 3.79 4.82
N ALA A 74 -5.88 2.52 4.50
CA ALA A 74 -6.84 1.70 5.27
C ALA A 74 -6.32 0.31 5.69
N CYS A 75 -5.29 -0.21 5.03
CA CYS A 75 -4.74 -1.52 5.35
C CYS A 75 -4.18 -1.54 6.78
N PRO A 76 -4.45 -2.61 7.57
CA PRO A 76 -3.94 -2.74 8.94
C PRO A 76 -2.41 -2.58 9.02
N GLN A 77 -1.67 -3.19 8.09
CA GLN A 77 -0.22 -3.03 8.06
C GLN A 77 0.21 -1.55 8.03
N THR A 78 -0.50 -0.74 7.24
CA THR A 78 -0.23 0.69 7.08
C THR A 78 -0.61 1.48 8.31
N VAL A 79 -1.81 1.25 8.88
CA VAL A 79 -2.30 1.96 10.07
C VAL A 79 -1.34 1.76 11.25
N TRP A 80 -0.96 0.52 11.57
CA TRP A 80 -0.07 0.23 12.70
C TRP A 80 1.37 0.65 12.44
N SER A 81 1.90 0.46 11.22
CA SER A 81 3.25 0.92 10.88
C SER A 81 3.38 2.44 10.99
N HIS A 82 2.34 3.19 10.62
CA HIS A 82 2.32 4.65 10.79
C HIS A 82 2.25 5.05 12.26
N ALA A 83 1.45 4.35 13.08
CA ALA A 83 1.40 4.58 14.52
C ALA A 83 2.79 4.37 15.17
N PHE A 84 3.48 3.27 14.85
CA PHE A 84 4.80 2.98 15.38
C PHE A 84 5.85 4.00 14.90
N ALA A 85 5.82 4.36 13.62
CA ALA A 85 6.72 5.39 13.08
C ALA A 85 6.44 6.77 13.68
N TRP A 86 5.18 7.07 14.05
CA TRP A 86 4.84 8.29 14.76
C TRP A 86 5.41 8.29 16.18
N ILE A 87 5.33 7.17 16.91
CA ILE A 87 5.97 7.01 18.22
C ILE A 87 7.47 7.27 18.12
N GLU A 88 8.15 6.66 17.13
CA GLU A 88 9.60 6.87 16.92
C GLU A 88 9.96 8.33 16.71
N ARG A 89 9.22 9.04 15.84
CA ARG A 89 9.50 10.46 15.58
C ARG A 89 9.15 11.35 16.76
N ARG A 90 8.09 11.03 17.50
CA ARG A 90 7.60 11.86 18.61
C ARG A 90 8.48 11.74 19.84
N PHE A 91 9.05 10.56 20.08
CA PHE A 91 9.88 10.24 21.23
C PHE A 91 11.33 9.96 20.80
N ALA A 92 11.81 10.68 19.78
CA ALA A 92 13.13 10.49 19.20
C ALA A 92 14.25 10.63 20.25
N ASP A 93 14.07 11.52 21.22
CA ASP A 93 15.03 11.81 22.30
C ASP A 93 15.00 10.77 23.43
N TRP A 94 14.04 9.84 23.45
CA TRP A 94 13.94 8.83 24.51
C TRP A 94 14.93 7.68 24.30
N PRO A 95 15.22 6.87 25.33
CA PRO A 95 15.95 5.63 25.13
C PRO A 95 15.17 4.66 24.22
N ALA A 96 15.89 3.88 23.39
CA ALA A 96 15.26 2.91 22.50
C ALA A 96 14.35 1.93 23.26
N ALA A 97 14.75 1.48 24.45
CA ALA A 97 13.95 0.61 25.30
C ALA A 97 12.59 1.22 25.66
N ALA A 98 12.53 2.52 25.95
CA ALA A 98 11.28 3.21 26.27
C ALA A 98 10.35 3.29 25.04
N ARG A 99 10.89 3.52 23.84
CA ARG A 99 10.11 3.50 22.60
C ARG A 99 9.57 2.10 22.28
N HIS A 100 10.39 1.07 22.47
CA HIS A 100 9.95 -0.32 22.29
C HIS A 100 8.90 -0.75 23.33
N LEU A 101 8.97 -0.20 24.56
CA LEU A 101 7.93 -0.42 25.56
C LEU A 101 6.60 0.20 25.11
N LEU A 102 6.60 1.42 24.56
CA LEU A 102 5.40 2.03 23.98
C LEU A 102 4.83 1.20 22.82
N TRP A 103 5.68 0.67 21.95
CA TRP A 103 5.26 -0.25 20.90
C TRP A 103 4.62 -1.53 21.48
N ALA A 104 5.23 -2.11 22.51
CA ALA A 104 4.72 -3.31 23.17
C ALA A 104 3.36 -3.05 23.84
N THR A 105 3.17 -1.90 24.49
CA THR A 105 1.88 -1.52 25.09
C THR A 105 0.79 -1.37 24.01
N VAL A 106 1.09 -0.67 22.90
CA VAL A 106 0.14 -0.53 21.78
C VAL A 106 -0.16 -1.89 21.16
N ALA A 107 0.84 -2.75 20.99
CA ALA A 107 0.67 -4.08 20.44
C ALA A 107 -0.17 -4.99 21.37
N LEU A 108 0.08 -4.95 22.68
CA LEU A 108 -0.69 -5.69 23.67
C LEU A 108 -2.15 -5.25 23.67
N TRP A 109 -2.40 -3.93 23.68
CA TRP A 109 -3.75 -3.39 23.59
C TRP A 109 -4.44 -3.75 22.27
N THR A 110 -3.66 -3.83 21.17
CA THR A 110 -4.15 -4.36 19.89
C THR A 110 -4.62 -5.80 20.02
N GLY A 111 -3.83 -6.66 20.67
CA GLY A 111 -4.21 -8.05 20.93
C GLY A 111 -5.49 -8.17 21.75
N VAL A 112 -5.59 -7.42 22.85
CA VAL A 112 -6.80 -7.36 23.69
C VAL A 112 -8.01 -6.89 22.89
N SER A 113 -7.87 -5.82 22.11
CA SER A 113 -8.98 -5.26 21.33
C SER A 113 -9.41 -6.17 20.19
N PHE A 114 -8.46 -6.84 19.53
CA PHE A 114 -8.76 -7.82 18.49
C PHE A 114 -9.57 -9.00 19.06
N VAL A 115 -9.14 -9.56 20.19
CA VAL A 115 -9.90 -10.62 20.88
C VAL A 115 -11.23 -10.10 21.42
N GLY A 116 -11.30 -8.81 21.79
CA GLY A 116 -12.52 -8.11 22.19
C GLY A 116 -13.61 -8.04 21.12
N TYR A 117 -13.30 -8.33 19.84
CA TYR A 117 -14.33 -8.53 18.81
C TYR A 117 -14.98 -9.91 18.87
N PHE A 118 -14.39 -10.89 19.57
CA PHE A 118 -14.88 -12.27 19.66
C PHE A 118 -15.33 -12.66 21.07
N VAL A 119 -14.77 -12.00 22.08
CA VAL A 119 -15.11 -12.14 23.50
C VAL A 119 -15.56 -10.77 24.02
N PRO A 120 -16.63 -10.66 24.83
CA PRO A 120 -17.10 -9.38 25.34
C PRO A 120 -15.97 -8.56 25.98
N ILE A 121 -15.65 -7.39 25.41
CA ILE A 121 -14.41 -6.68 25.75
C ILE A 121 -14.37 -6.18 27.20
N ALA A 122 -15.54 -5.78 27.73
CA ALA A 122 -15.66 -5.33 29.11
C ALA A 122 -15.33 -6.45 30.11
N ASP A 123 -15.76 -7.68 29.80
CA ASP A 123 -15.45 -8.87 30.60
C ASP A 123 -13.96 -9.25 30.45
N LEU A 124 -13.45 -9.26 29.22
CA LEU A 124 -12.04 -9.55 28.95
C LEU A 124 -11.10 -8.61 29.72
N VAL A 125 -11.39 -7.31 29.74
CA VAL A 125 -10.60 -6.33 30.48
C VAL A 125 -10.83 -6.42 31.99
N ALA A 126 -12.05 -6.66 32.46
CA ALA A 126 -12.33 -6.84 33.89
C ALA A 126 -11.57 -8.06 34.46
N ARG A 127 -11.49 -9.15 33.70
CA ARG A 127 -10.75 -10.37 34.07
C ARG A 127 -9.22 -10.24 33.95
N LEU A 128 -8.68 -9.07 33.58
CA LEU A 128 -7.24 -8.83 33.62
C LEU A 128 -6.71 -8.80 35.06
N HIS A 129 -7.53 -8.42 36.05
CA HIS A 129 -7.15 -8.39 37.46
C HIS A 129 -8.28 -9.01 38.32
N PRO A 130 -8.14 -10.26 38.83
CA PRO A 130 -6.90 -10.98 39.14
C PRO A 130 -6.42 -11.99 38.07
N PHE A 131 -6.17 -11.56 36.83
CA PHE A 131 -5.75 -12.38 35.69
C PHE A 131 -6.45 -13.75 35.58
N ALA A 132 -7.68 -13.73 35.10
CA ALA A 132 -8.56 -14.90 34.96
C ALA A 132 -8.90 -15.19 33.48
N TRP A 133 -7.95 -14.96 32.58
CA TRP A 133 -8.08 -15.34 31.18
C TRP A 133 -7.92 -16.85 31.01
N SER A 134 -8.72 -17.43 30.12
CA SER A 134 -8.54 -18.79 29.66
C SER A 134 -7.22 -18.94 28.89
N GLY A 135 -6.76 -20.19 28.72
CA GLY A 135 -5.58 -20.47 27.90
C GLY A 135 -5.73 -20.01 26.45
N GLY A 136 -6.95 -20.11 25.88
CA GLY A 136 -7.25 -19.62 24.53
C GLY A 136 -7.21 -18.09 24.42
N GLU A 137 -7.83 -17.38 25.38
CA GLU A 137 -7.78 -15.91 25.42
C GLU A 137 -6.34 -15.41 25.54
N THR A 138 -5.56 -15.99 26.46
CA THR A 138 -4.15 -15.63 26.66
C THR A 138 -3.32 -15.86 25.41
N PHE A 139 -3.46 -17.04 24.78
CA PHE A 139 -2.75 -17.36 23.55
C PHE A 139 -3.05 -16.35 22.44
N TRP A 140 -4.33 -16.08 22.14
CA TRP A 140 -4.70 -15.20 21.04
C TRP A 140 -4.33 -13.74 21.29
N VAL A 141 -4.50 -13.23 22.52
CA VAL A 141 -4.06 -11.86 22.86
C VAL A 141 -2.55 -11.72 22.65
N LEU A 142 -1.75 -12.64 23.18
CA LEU A 142 -0.29 -12.59 23.04
C LEU A 142 0.16 -12.82 21.60
N PHE A 143 -0.50 -13.72 20.87
CA PHE A 143 -0.22 -13.97 19.45
C PHE A 143 -0.44 -12.69 18.62
N TYR A 144 -1.61 -12.05 18.73
CA TYR A 144 -1.89 -10.83 17.98
C TYR A 144 -1.02 -9.66 18.44
N ALA A 145 -0.66 -9.59 19.72
CA ALA A 145 0.29 -8.59 20.22
C ALA A 145 1.68 -8.79 19.60
N LEU A 146 2.22 -10.00 19.66
CA LEU A 146 3.52 -10.32 19.08
C LEU A 146 3.54 -10.12 17.57
N ALA A 147 2.48 -10.57 16.88
CA ALA A 147 2.33 -10.38 15.44
C ALA A 147 2.27 -8.89 15.08
N THR A 148 1.52 -8.08 15.84
CA THR A 148 1.45 -6.62 15.62
C THR A 148 2.81 -5.96 15.84
N TRP A 149 3.48 -6.28 16.95
CA TRP A 149 4.80 -5.74 17.28
C TRP A 149 5.85 -6.11 16.20
N GLY A 150 5.89 -7.38 15.79
CA GLY A 150 6.81 -7.87 14.76
C GLY A 150 6.53 -7.26 13.38
N ASN A 151 5.27 -7.30 12.94
CA ASN A 151 4.87 -6.84 11.61
C ASN A 151 4.99 -5.32 11.44
N ALA A 152 4.52 -4.54 12.41
CA ALA A 152 4.53 -3.08 12.36
C ALA A 152 5.89 -2.49 12.76
N GLY A 153 6.66 -3.16 13.61
CA GLY A 153 7.98 -2.72 14.04
C GLY A 153 9.07 -3.02 13.01
N PHE A 154 9.20 -4.28 12.59
CA PHE A 154 10.39 -4.77 11.91
C PHE A 154 10.12 -5.26 10.48
N LEU A 155 8.96 -5.86 10.22
CA LEU A 155 8.70 -6.58 8.98
C LEU A 155 7.88 -5.79 7.94
N ARG A 156 7.87 -4.45 8.02
CA ARG A 156 6.99 -3.59 7.19
C ARG A 156 7.05 -3.90 5.69
N SER A 157 8.27 -3.98 5.14
CA SER A 157 8.48 -4.25 3.72
C SER A 157 8.22 -5.72 3.36
N GLN A 158 8.47 -6.63 4.30
CA GLN A 158 8.30 -8.08 4.14
C GLN A 158 6.83 -8.46 4.06
N VAL A 159 5.99 -7.85 4.90
CA VAL A 159 4.54 -8.11 4.89
C VAL A 159 3.94 -7.75 3.54
N CYS A 160 4.23 -6.57 3.00
CA CYS A 160 3.70 -6.14 1.71
C CYS A 160 4.23 -6.96 0.54
N ARG A 161 5.47 -7.47 0.61
CA ARG A 161 6.11 -8.22 -0.47
C ARG A 161 5.75 -9.70 -0.47
N TYR A 162 5.75 -10.33 0.70
CA TYR A 162 5.67 -11.78 0.82
C TYR A 162 4.40 -12.28 1.48
N LEU A 163 3.85 -11.58 2.48
CA LEU A 163 2.71 -12.06 3.25
C LEU A 163 1.35 -11.61 2.68
N CYS A 164 1.26 -10.39 2.14
CA CYS A 164 0.00 -9.78 1.75
C CYS A 164 -0.59 -10.43 0.49
N PRO A 165 -1.73 -11.15 0.57
CA PRO A 165 -2.36 -11.75 -0.60
C PRO A 165 -2.93 -10.69 -1.55
N TYR A 166 -3.47 -9.60 -0.99
CA TYR A 166 -4.05 -8.51 -1.79
C TYR A 166 -3.01 -7.82 -2.68
N ALA A 167 -1.79 -7.60 -2.18
CA ALA A 167 -0.71 -7.01 -2.97
C ALA A 167 -0.38 -7.84 -4.22
N ARG A 168 -0.51 -9.18 -4.13
CA ARG A 168 -0.28 -10.12 -5.24
C ARG A 168 -1.45 -10.21 -6.21
N LEU A 169 -2.69 -10.05 -5.72
CA LEU A 169 -3.88 -10.03 -6.57
C LEU A 169 -4.05 -8.71 -7.31
N GLN A 170 -3.52 -7.61 -6.77
CA GLN A 170 -3.73 -6.27 -7.30
C GLN A 170 -3.34 -6.06 -8.79
N PRO A 171 -2.26 -6.64 -9.33
CA PRO A 171 -1.96 -6.56 -10.76
C PRO A 171 -3.07 -7.10 -11.66
N LEU A 172 -3.90 -8.04 -11.17
CA LEU A 172 -5.06 -8.56 -11.90
C LEU A 172 -6.21 -7.55 -11.97
N LEU A 173 -6.28 -6.62 -11.00
CA LEU A 173 -7.32 -5.61 -10.86
C LEU A 173 -6.94 -4.29 -11.57
N CYS A 174 -5.64 -4.00 -11.69
CA CYS A 174 -5.15 -2.80 -12.34
C CYS A 174 -5.16 -2.92 -13.87
N ASP A 175 -5.37 -1.81 -14.57
CA ASP A 175 -5.16 -1.68 -16.02
C ASP A 175 -4.26 -0.47 -16.34
N ARG A 176 -4.08 -0.16 -17.63
CA ARG A 176 -3.20 0.94 -18.07
C ARG A 176 -3.72 2.33 -17.69
N ASP A 177 -4.98 2.45 -17.27
CA ASP A 177 -5.56 3.71 -16.82
C ASP A 177 -5.60 3.82 -15.29
N THR A 178 -5.38 2.70 -14.57
CA THR A 178 -5.31 2.70 -13.11
C THR A 178 -4.15 3.58 -12.60
N PRO A 179 -4.43 4.59 -11.75
CA PRO A 179 -3.40 5.47 -11.21
C PRO A 179 -2.41 4.71 -10.33
N LEU A 180 -1.17 4.58 -10.80
CA LEU A 180 -0.06 4.01 -10.03
C LEU A 180 1.11 4.99 -10.07
N VAL A 181 2.05 4.85 -9.14
CA VAL A 181 3.32 5.57 -9.24
C VAL A 181 4.03 5.09 -10.49
N GLY A 182 4.29 6.00 -11.42
CA GLY A 182 4.99 5.69 -12.65
C GLY A 182 5.99 6.78 -13.03
N TYR A 183 6.98 6.36 -13.81
CA TYR A 183 8.08 7.17 -14.29
C TYR A 183 7.87 7.53 -15.76
N ASP A 184 7.97 8.82 -16.09
CA ASP A 184 7.94 9.30 -17.48
C ASP A 184 9.30 9.06 -18.14
N ALA A 185 9.50 7.82 -18.60
CA ALA A 185 10.74 7.41 -19.25
C ALA A 185 11.01 8.22 -20.54
N MET A 186 9.97 8.64 -21.27
CA MET A 186 10.14 9.42 -22.50
C MET A 186 10.80 10.78 -22.25
N ARG A 187 10.57 11.32 -21.06
CA ARG A 187 11.17 12.56 -20.57
C ARG A 187 12.48 12.31 -19.82
N GLY A 188 12.53 11.24 -19.03
CA GLY A 188 13.62 10.98 -18.11
C GLY A 188 14.86 10.34 -18.73
N GLU A 189 14.68 9.56 -19.80
CA GLU A 189 15.77 8.76 -20.40
C GLU A 189 16.42 9.44 -21.63
N PRO A 190 17.69 9.11 -21.94
CA PRO A 190 18.64 8.38 -21.09
C PRO A 190 18.98 9.20 -19.84
N ARG A 191 18.95 8.56 -18.67
CA ARG A 191 19.27 9.22 -17.40
C ARG A 191 20.77 9.29 -17.14
N GLY A 192 21.21 10.34 -16.44
CA GLY A 192 22.62 10.52 -16.11
C GLY A 192 22.88 11.76 -15.26
N ALA A 193 24.07 11.84 -14.67
CA ALA A 193 24.47 12.99 -13.86
C ALA A 193 24.53 14.25 -14.73
N ARG A 194 23.97 15.35 -14.24
CA ARG A 194 23.91 16.63 -14.96
C ARG A 194 24.18 17.79 -14.01
N ALA A 195 24.86 18.82 -14.52
CA ALA A 195 25.08 20.06 -13.79
C ALA A 195 23.79 20.87 -13.66
N TYR A 196 23.70 21.62 -12.56
CA TYR A 196 22.64 22.61 -12.34
C TYR A 196 22.62 23.66 -13.47
N GLY A 197 21.43 24.13 -13.84
CA GLY A 197 21.27 25.20 -14.83
C GLY A 197 21.36 24.79 -16.30
N THR A 198 21.61 23.51 -16.61
CA THR A 198 21.69 22.99 -18.00
C THR A 198 20.33 22.85 -18.71
N GLY A 199 19.26 23.36 -18.09
CA GLY A 199 17.88 23.32 -18.59
C GLY A 199 17.26 21.92 -18.61
N SER A 200 15.94 21.83 -18.77
CA SER A 200 15.19 20.60 -19.05
C SER A 200 15.25 20.23 -20.53
N ILE A 201 14.78 19.04 -20.89
CA ILE A 201 14.65 18.64 -22.31
C ILE A 201 13.85 19.66 -23.12
N ALA A 202 12.80 20.25 -22.54
CA ALA A 202 11.94 21.21 -23.21
C ALA A 202 12.69 22.52 -23.49
N GLN A 203 13.49 22.99 -22.53
CA GLN A 203 14.31 24.20 -22.67
C GLN A 203 15.45 24.02 -23.69
N ARG A 204 15.94 22.79 -23.88
CA ARG A 204 16.97 22.47 -24.90
C ARG A 204 16.41 22.16 -26.28
N GLY A 205 15.08 22.20 -26.48
CA GLY A 205 14.46 21.82 -27.75
C GLY A 205 14.58 20.32 -28.08
N ARG A 206 14.91 19.47 -27.10
CA ARG A 206 14.98 18.02 -27.28
C ARG A 206 13.57 17.43 -27.26
N ARG A 207 13.23 16.66 -28.28
CA ARG A 207 11.96 15.91 -28.34
C ARG A 207 11.95 14.78 -27.32
N LEU A 208 10.75 14.44 -26.86
CA LEU A 208 10.52 13.23 -26.07
C LEU A 208 10.95 12.01 -26.88
N LEU A 209 11.51 11.01 -26.19
CA LEU A 209 11.72 9.70 -26.80
C LEU A 209 10.36 9.05 -27.12
N ASP A 210 10.34 8.16 -28.11
CA ASP A 210 9.19 7.29 -28.28
C ASP A 210 9.06 6.33 -27.07
N PRO A 211 7.85 5.85 -26.75
CA PRO A 211 7.62 5.03 -25.58
C PRO A 211 8.42 3.72 -25.54
N VAL A 212 8.76 3.15 -26.70
CA VAL A 212 9.45 1.85 -26.77
C VAL A 212 10.92 2.04 -26.43
N THR A 213 11.60 2.96 -27.12
CA THR A 213 13.01 3.29 -26.85
C THR A 213 13.20 3.83 -25.44
N ALA A 214 12.29 4.68 -24.96
CA ALA A 214 12.34 5.18 -23.58
C ALA A 214 12.34 4.06 -22.53
N ARG A 215 11.48 3.06 -22.72
CA ARG A 215 11.38 1.90 -21.82
C ARG A 215 12.59 0.98 -21.92
N ASP A 216 13.09 0.75 -23.13
CA ASP A 216 14.33 -0.01 -23.33
C ASP A 216 15.47 0.60 -22.52
N TYR A 217 15.67 1.92 -22.62
CA TYR A 217 16.67 2.62 -21.82
C TYR A 217 16.44 2.47 -20.31
N ALA A 218 15.21 2.69 -19.84
CA ALA A 218 14.90 2.58 -18.42
C ALA A 218 15.20 1.17 -17.85
N VAL A 219 14.85 0.13 -18.62
CA VAL A 219 15.10 -1.28 -18.25
C VAL A 219 16.58 -1.60 -18.27
N ARG A 220 17.31 -1.25 -19.34
CA ARG A 220 18.75 -1.54 -19.45
C ARG A 220 19.55 -0.79 -18.40
N ALA A 221 19.19 0.47 -18.10
CA ALA A 221 19.80 1.26 -17.03
C ALA A 221 19.56 0.62 -15.65
N SER A 222 18.36 0.09 -15.40
CA SER A 222 18.08 -0.65 -14.16
C SER A 222 18.92 -1.92 -14.06
N ILE A 223 19.02 -2.68 -15.14
CA ILE A 223 19.70 -3.97 -15.12
C ILE A 223 21.21 -3.78 -14.97
N ALA A 224 21.79 -2.76 -15.61
CA ALA A 224 23.18 -2.38 -15.41
C ALA A 224 23.49 -2.05 -13.94
N GLN A 225 22.57 -1.34 -13.26
CA GLN A 225 22.70 -1.04 -11.82
C GLN A 225 22.68 -2.30 -10.95
N LEU A 226 21.85 -3.29 -11.29
CA LEU A 226 21.80 -4.58 -10.60
C LEU A 226 23.02 -5.46 -10.91
N ALA A 227 23.54 -5.38 -12.14
CA ALA A 227 24.72 -6.14 -12.58
C ALA A 227 25.98 -5.78 -11.77
N GLY A 228 26.10 -4.52 -11.33
CA GLY A 228 27.18 -4.05 -10.45
C GLY A 228 27.24 -4.74 -9.08
N GLN A 229 26.28 -5.60 -8.73
CA GLN A 229 26.26 -6.37 -7.48
C GLN A 229 27.12 -7.65 -7.53
N GLY A 230 27.69 -8.01 -8.69
CA GLY A 230 28.66 -9.10 -8.85
C GLY A 230 28.07 -10.53 -8.88
N GLY A 231 28.96 -11.52 -9.00
CA GLY A 231 28.64 -12.95 -9.10
C GLY A 231 28.08 -13.38 -10.47
N SER A 232 27.83 -14.68 -10.64
CA SER A 232 27.30 -15.25 -11.91
C SER A 232 25.98 -14.62 -12.35
N ARG A 233 25.13 -14.23 -11.39
CA ARG A 233 23.92 -13.45 -11.64
C ARG A 233 24.22 -12.04 -12.15
N GLY A 234 25.22 -11.37 -11.58
CA GLY A 234 25.67 -10.05 -12.02
C GLY A 234 26.22 -10.08 -13.45
N GLU A 235 27.01 -11.10 -13.79
CA GLU A 235 27.54 -11.30 -15.15
C GLU A 235 26.42 -11.51 -16.18
N ALA A 236 25.43 -12.35 -15.88
CA ALA A 236 24.27 -12.56 -16.74
C ALA A 236 23.46 -11.26 -16.94
N LEU A 237 23.27 -10.46 -15.89
CA LEU A 237 22.61 -9.16 -15.97
C LEU A 237 23.45 -8.15 -16.77
N ALA A 238 24.77 -8.15 -16.62
CA ALA A 238 25.67 -7.31 -17.40
C ALA A 238 25.57 -7.64 -18.90
N ALA A 239 25.55 -8.93 -19.25
CA ALA A 239 25.37 -9.39 -20.63
C ALA A 239 24.02 -8.93 -21.21
N TYR A 240 22.94 -9.00 -20.42
CA TYR A 240 21.61 -8.53 -20.87
C TYR A 240 21.56 -7.00 -21.03
N ALA A 241 22.08 -6.23 -20.07
CA ALA A 241 22.12 -4.78 -20.17
C ALA A 241 22.93 -4.33 -21.39
N GLY A 242 24.01 -5.08 -21.70
CA GLY A 242 25.01 -4.69 -22.68
C GLY A 242 25.76 -3.43 -22.25
N THR A 243 26.52 -2.85 -23.16
CA THR A 243 27.18 -1.56 -22.95
C THR A 243 26.15 -0.45 -23.08
N LEU A 244 25.89 0.27 -21.98
CA LEU A 244 25.07 1.48 -22.04
C LEU A 244 25.82 2.55 -22.83
N PRO A 245 25.20 3.18 -23.85
CA PRO A 245 25.85 4.26 -24.57
C PRO A 245 26.17 5.42 -23.62
N LYS A 246 27.32 6.06 -23.82
CA LYS A 246 27.63 7.32 -23.14
C LYS A 246 26.95 8.45 -23.90
N PHE A 247 26.17 9.24 -23.20
CA PHE A 247 25.43 10.38 -23.75
C PHE A 247 26.07 11.68 -23.30
N SER A 248 26.14 12.66 -24.20
CA SER A 248 26.51 14.02 -23.84
C SER A 248 25.41 14.67 -22.97
N ALA A 249 25.72 15.78 -22.29
CA ALA A 249 24.75 16.46 -21.44
C ALA A 249 23.49 16.91 -22.19
N GLU A 250 23.62 17.22 -23.49
CA GLU A 250 22.56 17.63 -24.39
C GLU A 250 21.60 16.47 -24.70
N GLN A 251 22.14 15.25 -24.79
CA GLN A 251 21.41 14.02 -25.13
C GLN A 251 20.68 13.40 -23.94
N LEU A 252 21.07 13.74 -22.70
CA LEU A 252 20.44 13.21 -21.49
C LEU A 252 19.00 13.72 -21.31
N GLY A 253 18.18 12.93 -20.62
CA GLY A 253 16.84 13.29 -20.18
C GLY A 253 16.83 14.17 -18.93
N ASP A 254 15.65 14.33 -18.35
CA ASP A 254 15.48 15.11 -17.11
C ASP A 254 15.80 14.30 -15.85
N CYS A 255 15.93 12.97 -15.94
CA CYS A 255 16.35 12.16 -14.80
C CYS A 255 17.86 12.31 -14.56
N VAL A 256 18.21 12.92 -13.42
CA VAL A 256 19.62 13.19 -13.03
C VAL A 256 20.31 12.01 -12.33
N ALA A 257 19.67 10.84 -12.28
CA ALA A 257 20.18 9.61 -11.67
C ALA A 257 20.70 9.77 -10.22
N CYS A 258 20.05 10.61 -9.40
CA CYS A 258 20.46 10.91 -8.01
C CYS A 258 19.94 9.93 -6.95
N ASP A 259 19.14 8.94 -7.34
CA ASP A 259 18.50 7.92 -6.48
C ASP A 259 17.66 8.43 -5.28
N ALA A 260 17.36 9.74 -5.21
CA ALA A 260 16.55 10.32 -4.14
C ALA A 260 15.16 9.65 -4.02
N CYS A 261 14.56 9.24 -5.14
CA CYS A 261 13.28 8.53 -5.15
C CYS A 261 13.37 7.10 -4.59
N VAL A 262 14.50 6.42 -4.79
CA VAL A 262 14.79 5.07 -4.28
C VAL A 262 14.98 5.14 -2.78
N GLN A 263 15.79 6.10 -2.31
CA GLN A 263 16.07 6.31 -0.89
C GLN A 263 14.83 6.74 -0.10
N ALA A 264 13.91 7.48 -0.72
CA ALA A 264 12.65 7.87 -0.11
C ALA A 264 11.63 6.72 -0.05
N CYS A 265 11.83 5.61 -0.77
CA CYS A 265 10.87 4.51 -0.80
C CYS A 265 11.02 3.63 0.45
N PRO A 266 10.01 3.52 1.33
CA PRO A 266 10.10 2.67 2.53
C PRO A 266 10.21 1.17 2.21
N ALA A 267 9.84 0.78 0.99
CA ALA A 267 9.94 -0.60 0.52
C ALA A 267 11.22 -0.87 -0.29
N GLY A 268 12.10 0.13 -0.47
CA GLY A 268 13.33 0.03 -1.26
C GLY A 268 13.06 -0.28 -2.74
N ILE A 269 11.96 0.22 -3.28
CA ILE A 269 11.59 0.03 -4.69
C ILE A 269 12.23 1.14 -5.51
N ASP A 270 12.82 0.79 -6.64
CA ASP A 270 13.16 1.77 -7.67
C ASP A 270 11.93 2.03 -8.56
N PRO A 271 11.27 3.21 -8.46
CA PRO A 271 10.06 3.50 -9.22
C PRO A 271 10.32 3.70 -10.73
N ARG A 272 11.60 3.81 -11.14
CA ARG A 272 11.98 3.91 -12.56
C ARG A 272 11.80 2.58 -13.29
N ASN A 273 11.73 1.47 -12.55
CA ASN A 273 11.61 0.11 -13.09
C ASN A 273 10.16 -0.30 -13.40
N GLY A 274 9.25 0.67 -13.37
CA GLY A 274 7.83 0.44 -13.58
C GLY A 274 7.07 0.13 -12.30
N ALA A 275 5.79 -0.22 -12.46
CA ALA A 275 4.89 -0.46 -11.35
C ALA A 275 5.27 -1.76 -10.63
N HIS A 276 5.52 -1.66 -9.32
CA HIS A 276 5.84 -2.81 -8.48
C HIS A 276 4.66 -3.20 -7.58
N TYR A 277 4.37 -4.50 -7.46
CA TYR A 277 3.24 -5.00 -6.67
C TYR A 277 3.37 -4.70 -5.17
N ALA A 278 4.58 -4.45 -4.67
CA ALA A 278 4.85 -4.07 -3.29
C ALA A 278 4.72 -2.55 -3.02
N CYS A 279 4.46 -1.73 -4.05
CA CYS A 279 4.30 -0.29 -3.87
C CYS A 279 3.04 0.02 -3.05
N THR A 280 3.16 0.85 -2.02
CA THR A 280 2.00 1.28 -1.21
C THR A 280 1.31 2.53 -1.75
N ALA A 281 1.84 3.12 -2.82
CA ALA A 281 1.39 4.38 -3.42
C ALA A 281 1.36 5.58 -2.43
N CYS A 282 2.25 5.59 -1.43
CA CYS A 282 2.34 6.67 -0.44
C CYS A 282 2.88 8.02 -0.97
N GLY A 283 3.38 8.09 -2.20
CA GLY A 283 3.84 9.35 -2.81
C GLY A 283 5.23 9.84 -2.40
N ALA A 284 5.87 9.27 -1.37
CA ALA A 284 7.18 9.73 -0.87
C ALA A 284 8.28 9.84 -1.96
N CYS A 285 8.31 8.89 -2.90
CA CYS A 285 9.25 8.91 -4.03
C CYS A 285 8.93 10.02 -5.05
N VAL A 286 7.66 10.35 -5.26
CA VAL A 286 7.21 11.45 -6.13
C VAL A 286 7.69 12.78 -5.55
N GLU A 287 7.42 13.02 -4.26
CA GLU A 287 7.85 14.25 -3.58
C GLU A 287 9.38 14.41 -3.58
N ALA A 288 10.12 13.32 -3.33
CA ALA A 288 11.58 13.34 -3.35
C ALA A 288 12.12 13.65 -4.76
N CYS A 289 11.48 13.12 -5.80
CA CYS A 289 11.83 13.40 -7.18
C CYS A 289 11.51 14.85 -7.55
N ASP A 290 10.34 15.37 -7.18
CA ASP A 290 9.97 16.76 -7.45
C ASP A 290 10.92 17.75 -6.75
N ARG A 291 11.32 17.50 -5.50
CA ARG A 291 12.38 18.29 -4.84
C ARG A 291 13.69 18.25 -5.60
N SER A 292 14.05 17.12 -6.20
CA SER A 292 15.23 17.03 -7.06
C SER A 292 15.05 17.81 -8.37
N MET A 293 13.86 17.78 -8.98
CA MET A 293 13.57 18.54 -10.19
C MET A 293 13.63 20.05 -9.92
N ASP A 294 13.03 20.51 -8.81
CA ASP A 294 13.05 21.90 -8.39
C ASP A 294 14.48 22.42 -8.23
N ARG A 295 15.36 21.66 -7.56
CA ARG A 295 16.78 22.03 -7.40
C ARG A 295 17.52 22.17 -8.73
N HIS A 296 17.14 21.42 -9.75
CA HIS A 296 17.74 21.49 -11.08
C HIS A 296 17.05 22.49 -12.01
N GLY A 297 15.96 23.13 -11.57
CA GLY A 297 15.15 24.01 -12.40
C GLY A 297 14.35 23.28 -13.48
N PHE A 298 14.01 22.00 -13.26
CA PHE A 298 13.24 21.18 -14.20
C PHE A 298 11.77 21.14 -13.79
N ALA A 299 10.88 20.91 -14.76
CA ALA A 299 9.46 20.75 -14.46
C ALA A 299 9.23 19.53 -13.53
N ARG A 300 8.25 19.63 -12.62
CA ARG A 300 7.84 18.52 -11.76
C ARG A 300 7.18 17.39 -12.55
N GLY A 301 6.88 16.28 -11.87
CA GLY A 301 6.09 15.18 -12.44
C GLY A 301 6.87 14.20 -13.31
N LEU A 302 8.19 14.09 -13.10
CA LEU A 302 9.00 13.01 -13.69
C LEU A 302 8.59 11.64 -13.13
N LEU A 303 8.28 11.60 -11.83
CA LEU A 303 7.47 10.58 -11.19
C LEU A 303 6.09 11.16 -10.88
N ARG A 304 5.01 10.41 -11.06
CA ARG A 304 3.65 10.86 -10.71
C ARG A 304 2.69 9.69 -10.48
N LEU A 305 1.62 9.93 -9.74
CA LEU A 305 0.47 9.01 -9.68
C LEU A 305 -0.39 9.22 -10.93
N ALA A 306 -0.24 8.31 -11.91
CA ALA A 306 -0.99 8.35 -13.15
C ALA A 306 -1.10 6.95 -13.76
N GLY A 307 -2.14 6.72 -14.56
CA GLY A 307 -2.19 5.52 -15.39
C GLY A 307 -1.06 5.52 -16.42
N ALA A 308 -0.58 4.34 -16.79
CA ALA A 308 0.44 4.15 -17.83
C ALA A 308 0.07 4.87 -19.14
N ASN A 309 -1.20 4.84 -19.56
CA ASN A 309 -1.64 5.57 -20.77
C ASN A 309 -1.44 7.08 -20.63
N ALA A 310 -1.76 7.66 -19.47
CA ALA A 310 -1.56 9.08 -19.22
C ALA A 310 -0.06 9.47 -19.15
N ILE A 311 0.79 8.55 -18.68
CA ILE A 311 2.25 8.72 -18.74
C ILE A 311 2.73 8.67 -20.19
N ASP A 312 2.24 7.70 -20.97
CA ASP A 312 2.55 7.49 -22.38
C ASP A 312 1.92 8.51 -23.33
N ARG A 313 1.16 9.49 -22.81
CA ARG A 313 0.40 10.48 -23.59
C ARG A 313 -0.60 9.83 -24.56
N GLN A 314 -1.15 8.67 -24.18
CA GLN A 314 -2.19 7.94 -24.90
C GLN A 314 -3.59 8.35 -24.42
N PRO A 315 -4.60 8.38 -25.32
CA PRO A 315 -5.98 8.72 -24.97
C PRO A 315 -6.59 7.69 -24.00
N ARG A 316 -7.47 8.17 -23.12
CA ARG A 316 -8.22 7.31 -22.18
C ARG A 316 -9.52 6.85 -22.84
N HIS A 317 -9.78 5.55 -22.82
CA HIS A 317 -11.02 4.97 -23.33
C HIS A 317 -11.77 4.22 -22.22
N TRP A 318 -12.75 4.88 -21.60
CA TRP A 318 -13.46 4.33 -20.44
C TRP A 318 -14.20 3.01 -20.75
N TRP A 319 -14.74 2.87 -21.97
CA TRP A 319 -15.42 1.65 -22.41
C TRP A 319 -14.48 0.47 -22.70
N ARG A 320 -13.16 0.70 -22.78
CA ARG A 320 -12.14 -0.36 -22.96
C ARG A 320 -11.51 -0.82 -21.65
N ARG A 321 -12.22 -0.66 -20.53
CA ARG A 321 -11.76 -1.08 -19.19
C ARG A 321 -12.54 -2.30 -18.69
N PRO A 322 -12.32 -3.51 -19.25
CA PRO A 322 -13.10 -4.70 -18.92
C PRO A 322 -13.03 -5.07 -17.43
N ARG A 323 -11.91 -4.78 -16.77
CA ARG A 323 -11.73 -5.00 -15.33
C ARG A 323 -12.68 -4.14 -14.50
N LEU A 324 -12.81 -2.85 -14.87
CA LEU A 324 -13.72 -1.92 -14.23
C LEU A 324 -15.18 -2.35 -14.46
N LEU A 325 -15.53 -2.66 -15.71
CA LEU A 325 -16.88 -3.06 -16.08
C LEU A 325 -17.29 -4.36 -15.38
N GLY A 326 -16.39 -5.36 -15.36
CA GLY A 326 -16.61 -6.62 -14.65
C GLY A 326 -16.81 -6.41 -13.16
N GLY A 327 -15.91 -5.66 -12.50
CA GLY A 327 -16.03 -5.35 -11.08
C GLY A 327 -17.30 -4.57 -10.73
N ALA A 328 -17.66 -3.58 -11.56
CA ALA A 328 -18.88 -2.79 -11.36
C ALA A 328 -20.15 -3.63 -11.57
N ALA A 329 -20.17 -4.52 -12.57
CA ALA A 329 -21.27 -5.45 -12.79
C ALA A 329 -21.42 -6.44 -11.62
N THR A 330 -20.32 -7.00 -11.11
CA THR A 330 -20.35 -7.88 -9.93
C THR A 330 -20.85 -7.14 -8.69
N LEU A 331 -20.42 -5.90 -8.47
CA LEU A 331 -20.89 -5.08 -7.36
C LEU A 331 -22.39 -4.79 -7.49
N LEU A 332 -22.83 -4.35 -8.67
CA LEU A 332 -24.25 -4.08 -8.95
C LEU A 332 -25.10 -5.33 -8.74
N ALA A 333 -24.68 -6.49 -9.24
CA ALA A 333 -25.36 -7.75 -9.03
C ALA A 333 -25.48 -8.10 -7.54
N ALA A 334 -24.40 -7.95 -6.76
CA ALA A 334 -24.43 -8.20 -5.32
C ALA A 334 -25.42 -7.26 -4.58
N LEU A 335 -25.46 -5.98 -4.96
CA LEU A 335 -26.39 -5.01 -4.37
C LEU A 335 -27.84 -5.26 -4.77
N LEU A 336 -28.10 -5.65 -6.02
CA LEU A 336 -29.44 -6.00 -6.50
C LEU A 336 -29.95 -7.28 -5.83
N THR A 337 -29.09 -8.30 -5.69
CA THR A 337 -29.42 -9.52 -4.95
C THR A 337 -29.71 -9.22 -3.49
N TRP A 338 -28.92 -8.34 -2.85
CA TRP A 338 -29.18 -7.89 -1.49
C TRP A 338 -30.54 -7.21 -1.37
N TRP A 339 -30.84 -6.26 -2.26
CA TRP A 339 -32.10 -5.54 -2.27
C TRP A 339 -33.29 -6.48 -2.49
N TRP A 340 -33.18 -7.42 -3.43
CA TRP A 340 -34.23 -8.39 -3.75
C TRP A 340 -34.52 -9.35 -2.58
N LEU A 341 -33.50 -9.82 -1.89
CA LEU A 341 -33.67 -10.70 -0.72
C LEU A 341 -34.20 -9.97 0.52
N ALA A 342 -34.08 -8.63 0.56
CA ALA A 342 -34.47 -7.81 1.71
C ALA A 342 -35.86 -7.18 1.57
N ALA A 343 -36.44 -7.22 0.37
CA ALA A 343 -37.76 -6.68 0.03
C ALA A 343 -38.87 -7.72 0.32
#